data_AF-A0A2H0UUH4-F1
#
_entry.id   AF-A0A2H0UUH4-F1
#
_cell.length_a   1.000
_cell.length_b   1.000
_cell.length_c   1.000
_cell.angle_alpha   90.00
_cell.angle_beta   90.00
_cell.angle_gamma   90.00
#
_symmetry.space_group_name_H-M   'P 1'
#
loop_
_entity.id
_entity.type
_entity.pdbx_description
1 polymer ?
#
loop_
_entity_poly.entity_id
_entity_poly.type
_entity_poly.pdbx_seq_one_letter_code
_entity_poly.pdbx_strand_id
1 'polypeptide(L)'
;MTANKTSKQNKPLTLGDIKKELIPAMEGVFATKGDIKEIKKDIKEIRRDSATKEDLQKFQDNALEVFATKEDLQKFQDNALEVFATKEDLQAFATQAELFSFQDKTLTSLDSILQKLDILMVEKEVGYFQKKKERKLWAIMISVMKESNILTAKHLKAIQELEVF
;
A
#
# COMPACT_ATOMS: atom_id res chain seq x y z
N MET A 1 -51.02 86.49 -40.46
CA MET A 1 -52.39 86.25 -39.95
C MET A 1 -52.56 84.73 -39.96
N THR A 2 -52.93 83.98 -38.93
CA THR A 2 -53.69 84.15 -37.67
C THR A 2 -53.77 82.69 -37.13
N ALA A 3 -53.91 82.34 -35.87
CA ALA A 3 -53.99 83.04 -34.61
C ALA A 3 -53.55 82.05 -33.51
N ASN A 4 -52.81 82.59 -32.56
CA ASN A 4 -52.39 81.94 -31.32
C ASN A 4 -53.62 81.61 -30.46
N LYS A 5 -53.80 80.35 -30.04
CA LYS A 5 -54.83 79.94 -29.06
C LYS A 5 -54.18 79.36 -27.81
N THR A 6 -53.45 80.20 -27.09
CA THR A 6 -53.09 79.96 -25.69
C THR A 6 -53.97 80.85 -24.81
N SER A 7 -55.15 80.36 -24.46
CA SER A 7 -55.91 80.88 -23.32
C SER A 7 -56.58 79.70 -22.62
N LYS A 8 -55.85 79.08 -21.68
CA LYS A 8 -56.44 78.23 -20.64
C LYS A 8 -56.64 79.15 -19.45
N GLN A 9 -57.90 79.51 -19.24
CA GLN A 9 -58.37 80.39 -18.17
C GLN A 9 -57.91 79.87 -16.80
N ASN A 10 -57.41 80.76 -15.94
CA ASN A 10 -57.28 80.53 -14.50
C ASN A 10 -58.69 80.42 -13.87
N LYS A 11 -59.41 79.33 -14.16
CA LYS A 11 -60.65 78.97 -13.48
C LYS A 11 -60.31 78.06 -12.29
N PRO A 12 -60.88 78.32 -11.11
CA PRO A 12 -60.71 77.42 -9.98
C PRO A 12 -61.21 76.02 -10.35
N LEU A 13 -60.45 74.98 -9.98
CA LEU A 13 -60.86 73.59 -10.20
C LEU A 13 -62.23 73.36 -9.60
N THR A 14 -63.14 72.76 -10.36
CA THR A 14 -64.45 72.36 -9.85
C THR A 14 -64.40 70.95 -9.27
N LEU A 15 -65.37 70.62 -8.41
CA LEU A 15 -65.50 69.28 -7.83
C LEU A 15 -65.63 68.18 -8.91
N GLY A 16 -66.20 68.52 -10.07
CA GLY A 16 -66.34 67.61 -11.21
C GLY A 16 -65.00 67.34 -11.90
N ASP A 17 -64.17 68.37 -12.08
CA ASP A 17 -62.82 68.25 -12.67
C ASP A 17 -61.91 67.40 -11.78
N ILE A 18 -61.99 67.56 -10.45
CA ILE A 18 -61.24 66.75 -9.48
C ILE A 18 -61.62 65.27 -9.59
N LYS A 19 -62.92 64.96 -9.64
CA LYS A 19 -63.39 63.57 -9.73
C LYS A 19 -63.05 62.91 -11.07
N LYS A 20 -63.06 63.67 -12.17
CA LYS A 20 -62.88 63.13 -13.52
C LYS A 20 -61.40 62.97 -13.91
N GLU A 21 -60.55 63.89 -13.52
CA GLU A 21 -59.15 63.93 -13.99
C GLU A 21 -58.15 63.66 -12.86
N LEU A 22 -58.35 64.21 -11.66
CA LEU A 22 -57.36 64.13 -10.58
C LEU A 22 -57.40 62.78 -9.84
N ILE A 23 -58.58 62.31 -9.44
CA ILE A 23 -58.72 61.03 -8.70
C ILE A 23 -58.19 59.84 -9.51
N PRO A 24 -58.55 59.65 -10.80
CA PRO A 24 -58.04 58.52 -11.59
C PRO A 24 -56.52 58.60 -11.82
N ALA A 25 -55.97 59.80 -12.00
CA ALA A 25 -54.54 60.01 -12.10
C ALA A 25 -53.81 59.64 -10.79
N MET A 26 -54.44 59.87 -9.64
CA MET A 26 -53.91 59.44 -8.34
C MET A 26 -54.04 57.92 -8.14
N GLU A 27 -55.17 57.31 -8.51
CA GLU A 27 -55.38 55.86 -8.39
C GLU A 27 -54.35 55.04 -9.18
N GLY A 28 -53.85 55.55 -10.31
CA GLY A 28 -52.80 54.89 -11.10
C GLY A 28 -51.38 54.96 -10.50
N VAL A 29 -51.15 55.80 -9.49
CA VAL A 29 -49.81 56.04 -8.90
C VAL A 29 -49.77 55.60 -7.43
N PHE A 30 -50.89 55.65 -6.73
CA PHE A 30 -50.97 55.27 -5.32
C PHE A 30 -51.21 53.78 -5.15
N ALA A 31 -50.35 53.15 -4.32
CA ALA A 31 -50.57 51.78 -3.88
C ALA A 31 -51.89 51.66 -3.10
N THR A 32 -52.65 50.63 -3.43
CA THR A 32 -53.94 50.32 -2.80
C THR A 32 -53.78 49.34 -1.65
N LYS A 33 -54.85 49.16 -0.88
CA LYS A 33 -54.93 48.09 0.12
C LYS A 33 -54.82 46.69 -0.50
N GLY A 34 -55.12 46.53 -1.79
CA GLY A 34 -54.95 45.29 -2.54
C GLY A 34 -53.48 44.94 -2.72
N ASP A 35 -52.67 45.90 -3.17
CA ASP A 35 -51.23 45.73 -3.39
C ASP A 35 -50.50 45.35 -2.09
N ILE A 36 -50.88 45.98 -0.97
CA ILE A 36 -50.33 45.64 0.35
C ILE A 36 -50.69 44.21 0.77
N LYS A 37 -51.86 43.70 0.37
CA LYS A 37 -52.27 42.31 0.68
C LYS A 37 -51.47 41.30 -0.14
N GLU A 38 -51.27 41.57 -1.44
CA GLU A 38 -50.43 40.73 -2.30
C GLU A 38 -48.98 40.71 -1.80
N ILE A 39 -48.38 41.87 -1.52
CA ILE A 39 -47.02 41.93 -0.95
C ILE A 39 -46.91 41.14 0.37
N LYS A 40 -47.92 41.20 1.22
CA LYS A 40 -47.94 40.40 2.46
C LYS A 40 -48.03 38.90 2.22
N LYS A 41 -48.67 38.47 1.13
CA LYS A 41 -48.75 37.07 0.73
C LYS A 41 -47.38 36.62 0.22
N ASP A 42 -46.78 37.38 -0.68
CA ASP A 42 -45.44 37.09 -1.23
C ASP A 42 -44.38 36.99 -0.14
N ILE A 43 -44.38 37.91 0.83
CA ILE A 43 -43.46 37.88 1.97
C ILE A 43 -43.64 36.61 2.81
N LYS A 44 -44.88 36.10 2.95
CA LYS A 44 -45.13 34.85 3.70
C LYS A 44 -44.65 33.62 2.93
N GLU A 45 -44.79 33.62 1.61
CA GLU A 45 -44.30 32.54 0.75
C GLU A 45 -42.77 32.51 0.75
N ILE A 46 -42.11 33.65 0.53
CA ILE A 46 -40.64 33.78 0.64
C ILE A 46 -40.15 33.29 1.99
N ARG A 47 -40.83 33.65 3.09
CA ARG A 47 -40.44 33.21 4.44
C ARG A 47 -40.63 31.71 4.67
N ARG A 48 -41.55 31.05 3.96
CA ARG A 48 -41.72 29.59 4.01
C ARG A 48 -40.64 28.87 3.22
N ASP A 49 -40.27 29.41 2.06
CA ASP A 49 -39.34 28.75 1.14
C ASP A 49 -37.87 29.07 1.46
N SER A 50 -37.62 30.06 2.33
CA SER A 50 -36.29 30.39 2.81
C SER A 50 -35.83 29.43 3.90
N ALA A 51 -34.62 28.89 3.73
CA ALA A 51 -33.94 28.14 4.77
C ALA A 51 -33.66 29.03 6.00
N THR A 52 -33.89 28.48 7.18
CA THR A 52 -33.64 29.15 8.45
C THR A 52 -32.21 28.92 8.93
N LYS A 53 -31.76 29.68 9.94
CA LYS A 53 -30.45 29.45 10.54
C LYS A 53 -30.37 28.07 11.18
N GLU A 54 -31.47 27.59 11.71
CA GLU A 54 -31.62 26.28 12.32
C GLU A 54 -31.46 25.16 11.27
N ASP A 55 -31.95 25.35 10.04
CA ASP A 55 -31.77 24.38 8.94
C ASP A 55 -30.31 24.28 8.52
N LEU A 56 -29.59 25.40 8.47
CA LEU A 56 -28.15 25.44 8.18
C LEU A 56 -27.33 24.77 9.29
N GLN A 57 -27.71 24.98 10.55
CA GLN A 57 -27.05 24.35 11.70
C GLN A 57 -27.21 22.82 11.65
N LYS A 58 -28.42 22.32 11.41
CA LYS A 58 -28.68 20.88 11.26
C LYS A 58 -27.91 20.27 10.09
N PHE A 59 -27.80 20.99 8.98
CA PHE A 59 -27.00 20.54 7.84
C PHE A 59 -25.52 20.41 8.22
N GLN A 60 -24.97 21.38 8.95
CA GLN A 60 -23.59 21.34 9.43
C GLN A 60 -23.34 20.19 10.40
N ASP A 61 -24.23 19.98 11.37
CA ASP A 61 -24.10 18.94 12.38
C ASP A 61 -24.18 17.54 11.75
N ASN A 62 -25.16 17.30 10.86
CA ASN A 62 -25.29 16.03 10.13
C ASN A 62 -24.12 15.76 9.17
N ALA A 63 -23.56 16.80 8.55
CA ALA A 63 -22.40 16.64 7.66
C ALA A 63 -21.14 16.26 8.45
N LEU A 64 -21.00 16.76 9.68
CA LEU A 64 -19.85 16.49 10.55
C LEU A 64 -19.94 15.13 11.26
N GLU A 65 -21.14 14.60 11.53
CA GLU A 65 -21.33 13.26 12.14
C GLU A 65 -20.74 12.11 11.31
N VAL A 66 -20.62 12.27 9.99
CA VAL A 66 -20.08 11.23 9.09
C VAL A 66 -18.54 11.20 9.09
N PHE A 67 -17.89 12.27 9.56
CA PHE A 67 -16.44 12.35 9.63
C PHE A 67 -15.92 11.91 11.00
N ALA A 68 -14.81 11.17 11.00
CA ALA A 68 -14.09 10.87 12.22
C ALA A 68 -13.71 12.18 12.92
N THR A 69 -14.07 12.29 14.20
CA THR A 69 -13.70 13.44 15.03
C THR A 69 -12.21 13.41 15.39
N LYS A 70 -11.69 14.51 15.90
CA LYS A 70 -10.31 14.53 16.43
C LYS A 70 -10.14 13.53 17.56
N GLU A 71 -11.17 13.38 18.41
CA GLU A 71 -11.19 12.39 19.48
C GLU A 71 -11.14 10.95 18.94
N ASP A 72 -11.81 10.65 17.82
CA ASP A 72 -11.76 9.32 17.20
C ASP A 72 -10.37 9.01 16.63
N LEU A 73 -9.72 9.99 16.02
CA LEU A 73 -8.34 9.86 15.53
C LEU A 73 -7.34 9.69 16.69
N GLN A 74 -7.57 10.39 17.81
CA GLN A 74 -6.76 10.26 19.01
C GLN A 74 -6.88 8.86 19.61
N LYS A 75 -8.11 8.35 19.77
CA LYS A 75 -8.37 6.98 20.23
C LYS A 75 -7.81 5.92 19.29
N PHE A 76 -7.85 6.17 17.98
CA PHE A 76 -7.22 5.28 17.01
C PHE A 76 -5.70 5.28 17.18
N GLN A 77 -5.08 6.44 17.36
CA GLN A 77 -3.63 6.54 17.57
C GLN A 77 -3.19 5.81 18.84
N ASP A 78 -3.90 6.01 19.95
CA ASP A 78 -3.55 5.40 21.24
C ASP A 78 -3.73 3.87 21.23
N ASN A 79 -4.80 3.35 20.60
CA ASN A 79 -5.06 1.91 20.54
C ASN A 79 -4.30 1.18 19.41
N ALA A 80 -4.07 1.82 18.26
CA ALA A 80 -3.40 1.18 17.14
C ALA A 80 -1.90 0.98 17.41
N LEU A 81 -1.26 1.88 18.16
CA LEU A 81 0.17 1.77 18.46
C LEU A 81 0.51 0.62 19.44
N GLU A 82 -0.44 0.16 20.26
CA GLU A 82 -0.22 -1.01 21.14
C GLU A 82 -0.38 -2.36 20.42
N VAL A 83 -1.15 -2.42 19.33
CA VAL A 83 -1.55 -3.68 18.69
C VAL A 83 -0.87 -3.90 17.33
N PHE A 84 -0.46 -2.84 16.64
CA PHE A 84 0.21 -2.94 15.35
C PHE A 84 1.73 -2.96 15.49
N ALA A 85 2.36 -3.92 14.82
CA ALA A 85 3.80 -3.92 14.62
C ALA A 85 4.23 -2.62 13.92
N THR A 86 5.21 -1.94 14.50
CA THR A 86 5.85 -0.76 13.93
C THR A 86 6.79 -1.16 12.79
N LYS A 87 7.27 -0.17 12.02
CA LYS A 87 8.25 -0.44 10.96
C LYS A 87 9.55 -0.99 11.54
N GLU A 88 9.89 -0.56 12.74
CA GLU A 88 11.05 -0.99 13.51
C GLU A 88 10.93 -2.47 13.91
N ASP A 89 9.75 -2.94 14.30
CA ASP A 89 9.50 -4.36 14.63
C ASP A 89 9.71 -5.28 13.42
N LEU A 90 9.43 -4.78 12.21
CA LEU A 90 9.60 -5.52 10.97
C LEU A 90 11.06 -5.59 10.49
N GLN A 91 11.97 -4.76 11.02
CA GLN A 91 13.39 -4.77 10.63
C GLN A 91 14.14 -6.02 11.14
N ALA A 92 13.65 -6.65 12.21
CA ALA A 92 14.26 -7.85 12.77
C ALA A 92 13.94 -9.12 11.96
N PHE A 93 13.00 -9.07 11.03
CA PHE A 93 12.62 -10.22 10.22
C PHE A 93 13.54 -10.37 9.01
N ALA A 94 14.05 -11.59 8.84
CA ALA A 94 14.81 -11.95 7.64
C ALA A 94 13.94 -11.74 6.40
N THR A 95 14.50 -11.07 5.40
CA THR A 95 13.84 -10.87 4.11
C THR A 95 13.81 -12.17 3.32
N GLN A 96 12.86 -12.27 2.39
CA GLN A 96 12.79 -13.40 1.47
C GLN A 96 14.08 -13.56 0.65
N ALA A 97 14.73 -12.44 0.29
CA ALA A 97 16.00 -12.45 -0.43
C ALA A 97 17.14 -13.03 0.41
N GLU A 98 17.22 -12.70 1.69
CA GLU A 98 18.21 -13.28 2.61
C GLU A 98 18.02 -14.78 2.74
N LEU A 99 16.77 -15.25 2.87
CA LEU A 99 16.44 -16.67 2.93
C LEU A 99 16.87 -17.42 1.66
N PHE A 100 16.57 -16.88 0.47
CA PHE A 100 17.01 -17.48 -0.79
C PHE A 100 18.54 -17.51 -0.91
N SER A 101 19.21 -16.43 -0.50
CA SER A 101 20.69 -16.39 -0.50
C SER A 101 21.30 -17.46 0.41
N PHE A 102 20.68 -17.72 1.56
CA PHE A 102 21.10 -18.77 2.48
C PHE A 102 20.88 -20.15 1.90
N GLN A 103 19.71 -20.38 1.27
CA GLN A 103 19.38 -21.61 0.58
C GLN A 103 20.40 -21.92 -0.54
N ASP A 104 20.69 -20.95 -1.41
CA ASP A 104 21.63 -21.13 -2.53
C ASP A 104 23.05 -21.46 -2.06
N LYS A 105 23.53 -20.78 -1.02
CA LYS A 105 24.84 -21.08 -0.41
C LYS A 105 24.88 -22.49 0.17
N THR A 106 23.81 -22.91 0.83
CA THR A 106 23.70 -24.24 1.43
C THR A 106 23.69 -25.32 0.34
N LEU A 107 22.88 -25.14 -0.71
CA LEU A 107 22.81 -26.08 -1.84
C LEU A 107 24.15 -26.18 -2.57
N THR A 108 24.78 -25.05 -2.87
CA THR A 108 26.11 -25.03 -3.50
C THR A 108 27.16 -25.75 -2.65
N SER A 109 27.13 -25.56 -1.33
CA SER A 109 28.04 -26.25 -0.43
C SER A 109 27.79 -27.76 -0.42
N LEU A 110 26.54 -28.19 -0.43
CA LEU A 110 26.18 -29.61 -0.48
C LEU A 110 26.64 -30.24 -1.79
N ASP A 111 26.45 -29.57 -2.92
CA ASP A 111 26.91 -30.05 -4.23
C ASP A 111 28.43 -30.25 -4.26
N SER A 112 29.19 -29.29 -3.70
CA SER A 112 30.65 -29.42 -3.61
C SER A 112 31.09 -30.60 -2.74
N ILE A 113 30.38 -30.86 -1.63
CA ILE A 113 30.64 -32.01 -0.76
C ILE A 113 30.37 -33.32 -1.50
N LEU A 114 29.25 -33.41 -2.23
CA LEU A 114 28.89 -34.60 -3.01
C LEU A 114 29.94 -34.91 -4.08
N GLN A 115 30.38 -33.90 -4.83
CA GLN A 115 31.45 -34.08 -5.83
C GLN A 115 32.75 -34.60 -5.21
N LYS A 116 33.15 -34.08 -4.05
CA LYS A 116 34.34 -34.58 -3.34
C LYS A 116 34.18 -36.02 -2.88
N LEU A 117 32.99 -36.39 -2.41
CA LEU A 117 32.70 -37.76 -2.00
C LEU A 117 32.77 -38.73 -3.18
N ASP A 118 32.24 -38.35 -4.35
CA ASP A 118 32.33 -39.17 -5.56
C ASP A 118 33.79 -39.44 -5.96
N ILE A 119 34.63 -38.40 -5.95
CA ILE A 119 36.08 -38.55 -6.21
C ILE A 119 36.72 -39.51 -5.21
N LEU A 120 36.45 -39.32 -3.91
CA LEU A 120 37.04 -40.17 -2.86
C LEU A 120 36.61 -41.64 -2.98
N MET A 121 35.37 -41.90 -3.39
CA MET A 121 34.89 -43.27 -3.62
C MET A 121 35.68 -43.94 -4.76
N VAL A 122 35.89 -43.22 -5.87
CA VAL A 122 36.67 -43.70 -7.01
C VAL A 122 38.13 -43.92 -6.62
N GLU A 123 38.77 -42.95 -5.95
CA GLU A 123 40.16 -43.06 -5.50
C GLU A 123 40.37 -44.24 -4.56
N LYS A 124 39.42 -44.48 -3.64
CA LYS A 124 39.47 -45.62 -2.72
C LYS A 124 39.39 -46.94 -3.46
N GLU A 125 38.51 -47.06 -4.45
CA GLU A 125 38.38 -48.27 -5.26
C GLU A 125 39.65 -48.52 -6.08
N VAL A 126 40.16 -47.50 -6.77
CA VAL A 126 41.41 -47.59 -7.54
C VAL A 126 42.59 -47.97 -6.63
N GLY A 127 42.72 -47.33 -5.48
CA GLY A 127 43.77 -47.61 -4.50
C GLY A 127 43.70 -49.04 -3.96
N TYR A 128 42.49 -49.58 -3.72
CA TYR A 128 42.30 -50.98 -3.36
C TYR A 128 42.83 -51.92 -4.46
N PHE A 129 42.49 -51.67 -5.73
CA PHE A 129 42.96 -52.48 -6.85
C PHE A 129 44.47 -52.37 -7.07
N GLN A 130 45.06 -51.19 -6.92
CA GLN A 130 46.51 -50.99 -6.99
C GLN A 130 47.24 -51.79 -5.90
N LYS A 131 46.84 -51.64 -4.64
CA LYS A 131 47.41 -52.43 -3.53
C LYS A 131 47.24 -53.93 -3.73
N LYS A 132 46.13 -54.38 -4.31
CA LYS A 132 45.91 -55.79 -4.64
C LYS A 132 46.85 -56.29 -5.73
N LYS A 133 47.12 -55.49 -6.77
CA LYS A 133 48.08 -55.81 -7.84
C LYS A 133 49.52 -55.83 -7.32
N GLU A 134 49.91 -54.82 -6.54
CA GLU A 134 51.24 -54.73 -5.93
C GLU A 134 51.53 -55.95 -5.06
N ARG A 135 50.59 -56.35 -4.20
CA ARG A 135 50.72 -57.57 -3.38
C ARG A 135 50.95 -58.82 -4.21
N LYS A 136 50.19 -58.99 -5.30
CA LYS A 136 50.40 -60.13 -6.22
C LYS A 136 51.78 -60.10 -6.86
N LEU A 137 52.24 -58.93 -7.31
CA LEU A 137 53.56 -58.77 -7.92
C LEU A 137 54.67 -59.09 -6.92
N TRP A 138 54.58 -58.56 -5.70
CA TRP A 138 55.53 -58.86 -4.63
C TRP A 138 55.55 -60.34 -4.27
N ALA A 139 54.39 -61.00 -4.19
CA ALA A 139 54.31 -62.43 -3.94
C ALA A 139 55.03 -63.25 -5.02
N ILE A 140 54.87 -62.89 -6.30
CA ILE A 140 55.59 -63.53 -7.42
C ILE A 140 57.10 -63.28 -7.28
N MET A 141 57.51 -62.02 -7.10
CA MET A 141 58.92 -61.65 -7.00
C MET A 141 59.63 -62.36 -5.86
N ILE A 142 59.01 -62.41 -4.68
CA ILE A 142 59.53 -63.13 -3.51
C ILE A 142 59.66 -64.63 -3.82
N SER A 143 58.69 -65.22 -4.51
CA SER A 143 58.74 -66.64 -4.89
C SER A 143 59.91 -66.93 -5.84
N VAL A 144 60.08 -66.12 -6.89
CA VAL A 144 61.21 -66.25 -7.84
C VAL A 144 62.56 -66.06 -7.14
N MET A 145 62.70 -65.04 -6.29
CA MET A 145 63.95 -64.79 -5.57
C MET A 145 64.32 -65.91 -4.58
N LYS A 146 63.32 -66.64 -4.04
CA LYS A 146 63.54 -67.85 -3.24
C LYS A 146 64.03 -69.01 -4.12
N GLU A 147 63.38 -69.25 -5.25
CA GLU A 147 63.75 -70.31 -6.20
C GLU A 147 65.17 -70.13 -6.73
N SER A 148 65.60 -68.89 -6.97
CA SER A 148 66.94 -68.56 -7.43
C SER A 148 68.00 -68.45 -6.32
N ASN A 149 67.69 -68.85 -5.07
CA ASN A 149 68.57 -68.76 -3.89
C ASN A 149 69.15 -67.35 -3.62
N ILE A 150 68.46 -66.29 -4.05
CA ILE A 150 68.91 -64.89 -3.84
C ILE A 150 68.58 -64.42 -2.41
N LEU A 151 67.47 -64.90 -1.84
CA LEU A 151 67.05 -64.53 -0.48
C LEU A 151 67.57 -65.53 0.56
N THR A 152 68.24 -65.01 1.59
CA THR A 152 68.66 -65.80 2.77
C THR A 152 67.52 -65.92 3.79
N ALA A 153 67.61 -66.88 4.72
CA ALA A 153 66.62 -67.07 5.79
C ALA A 153 66.40 -65.82 6.65
N LYS A 154 67.45 -65.00 6.85
CA LYS A 154 67.37 -63.71 7.55
C LYS A 154 66.55 -62.68 6.76
N HIS A 155 66.70 -62.64 5.44
CA HIS A 155 65.93 -61.74 4.57
C HIS A 155 64.45 -62.12 4.55
N LEU A 156 64.12 -63.41 4.55
CA LEU A 156 62.72 -63.88 4.58
C LEU A 156 62.01 -63.52 5.88
N LYS A 157 62.70 -63.63 7.02
CA LYS A 157 62.15 -63.24 8.32
C LYS A 157 61.87 -61.74 8.38
N ALA A 158 62.79 -60.91 7.88
CA ALA A 158 62.58 -59.47 7.80
C ALA A 158 61.41 -59.08 6.87
N ILE A 159 61.23 -59.77 5.75
CA ILE A 159 60.09 -59.55 4.84
C ILE A 159 58.75 -59.91 5.52
N GLN A 160 58.70 -60.96 6.34
CA GLN A 160 57.51 -61.33 7.10
C GLN A 160 57.16 -60.32 8.20
N GLU A 161 58.17 -59.76 8.88
CA GLU A 161 57.98 -58.74 9.93
C GLU A 161 57.51 -57.38 9.39
N LEU A 162 57.75 -57.09 8.10
CA LEU A 162 57.31 -55.86 7.45
C LEU A 162 55.81 -55.84 7.10
N GLU A 163 55.07 -56.92 7.38
CA GLU A 163 53.64 -57.08 7.03
C GLU A 163 53.30 -56.70 5.57
N VAL A 164 54.27 -56.83 4.65
CA VAL A 164 54.05 -56.64 3.21
C VAL A 164 53.40 -57.92 2.66
N PHE A 165 52.15 -58.16 3.05
CA PHE A 165 51.29 -59.21 2.52
C PHE A 165 49.86 -58.71 2.25
#